data_AF-A0A8B3CW93-F1
#
_entry.id   AF-A0A8B3CW93-F1
#
_cell.length_a   1.000
_cell.length_b   1.000
_cell.length_c   1.000
_cell.angle_alpha   90.00
_cell.angle_beta   90.00
_cell.angle_gamma   90.00
#
_symmetry.space_group_name_H-M   'P 1'
#
loop_
_entity.id
_entity.type
_entity.pdbx_description
1 polymer ?
#
loop_
_entity_poly.entity_id
_entity_poly.type
_entity_poly.pdbx_seq_one_letter_code
_entity_poly.pdbx_strand_id
1 'polypeptide(L)'
;MKKKIIWLFVLLSFISIGAEESSEFQKDLNLLMNSLESCACKFVRNGAEHDPKEAREHMERKLKATDGKIQTIAQFIEYIGTKSSVSGKPYLVKFSDGKTLESSVWLNAKWEEISKKKNTPSNTQIKKKK
;
A
#
# COMPACT_ATOMS: atom_id res chain seq x y z
N MET A 1 16.27 -41.08 -51.95
CA MET A 1 16.62 -41.73 -50.67
C MET A 1 16.97 -40.65 -49.65
N LYS A 2 16.25 -40.64 -48.50
CA LYS A 2 16.74 -40.42 -47.11
C LYS A 2 17.66 -39.17 -46.90
N LYS A 3 17.37 -38.16 -46.08
CA LYS A 3 16.69 -38.11 -44.77
C LYS A 3 16.21 -36.67 -44.49
N LYS A 4 14.99 -36.52 -43.98
CA LYS A 4 14.45 -35.25 -43.48
C LYS A 4 15.11 -34.96 -42.12
N ILE A 5 15.80 -33.83 -42.00
CA ILE A 5 16.37 -33.35 -40.74
C ILE A 5 15.20 -32.82 -39.90
N ILE A 6 14.80 -33.61 -38.92
CA ILE A 6 13.83 -33.23 -37.89
C ILE A 6 14.58 -32.29 -36.95
N TRP A 7 14.33 -30.98 -37.07
CA TRP A 7 14.74 -30.02 -36.05
C TRP A 7 13.85 -30.22 -34.82
N LEU A 8 14.37 -30.99 -33.88
CA LEU A 8 13.97 -30.99 -32.49
C LEU A 8 14.49 -29.67 -31.89
N PHE A 9 13.71 -28.58 -31.91
CA PHE A 9 14.01 -27.41 -31.10
C PHE A 9 12.99 -27.32 -29.98
N VAL A 10 13.49 -27.73 -28.82
CA VAL A 10 12.82 -27.74 -27.53
C VAL A 10 12.26 -26.36 -27.23
N LEU A 11 10.98 -26.39 -26.86
CA LEU A 11 10.21 -25.43 -26.11
C LEU A 11 11.08 -24.55 -25.18
N LEU A 12 11.33 -23.30 -25.57
CA LEU A 12 11.71 -22.27 -24.62
C LEU A 12 10.52 -21.33 -24.45
N SER A 13 9.54 -21.79 -23.67
CA SER A 13 8.52 -20.92 -23.12
C SER A 13 9.23 -19.85 -22.29
N PHE A 14 9.30 -18.63 -22.82
CA PHE A 14 9.53 -17.44 -22.01
C PHE A 14 8.36 -17.33 -21.05
N ILE A 15 8.53 -17.89 -19.86
CA ILE A 15 7.63 -17.61 -18.75
C ILE A 15 7.87 -16.14 -18.41
N SER A 16 6.99 -15.27 -18.91
CA SER A 16 6.87 -13.91 -18.42
C SER A 16 6.28 -13.98 -17.01
N ILE A 17 7.13 -14.13 -16.00
CA ILE A 17 6.78 -13.84 -14.60
C ILE A 17 7.17 -12.39 -14.35
N GLY A 18 6.17 -11.53 -14.22
CA GLY A 18 6.37 -10.11 -13.97
C GLY A 18 5.06 -9.35 -13.88
N ALA A 19 4.17 -9.74 -12.97
CA ALA A 19 2.96 -8.95 -12.67
C ALA A 19 2.38 -9.16 -11.25
N GLU A 20 2.79 -10.18 -10.50
CA GLU A 20 2.13 -10.54 -9.24
C GLU A 20 2.38 -9.54 -8.08
N GLU A 21 3.61 -9.07 -7.91
CA GLU A 21 4.01 -8.14 -6.82
C GLU A 21 3.23 -6.81 -6.85
N SER A 22 3.03 -6.24 -8.03
CA SER A 22 2.30 -4.97 -8.19
C SER A 22 0.84 -5.08 -7.74
N SER A 23 0.23 -6.25 -7.91
CA SER A 23 -1.17 -6.49 -7.55
C SER A 23 -1.35 -6.57 -6.03
N GLU A 24 -0.43 -7.22 -5.32
CA GLU A 24 -0.48 -7.30 -3.86
C GLU A 24 -0.21 -5.94 -3.21
N PHE A 25 0.80 -5.21 -3.67
CA PHE A 25 1.07 -3.85 -3.19
C PHE A 25 -0.15 -2.94 -3.34
N GLN A 26 -0.80 -2.93 -4.50
CA GLN A 26 -1.99 -2.10 -4.72
C GLN A 26 -3.17 -2.51 -3.83
N LYS A 27 -3.37 -3.81 -3.60
CA LYS A 27 -4.41 -4.28 -2.65
C LYS A 27 -4.13 -3.79 -1.23
N ASP A 28 -2.90 -3.93 -0.78
CA ASP A 28 -2.47 -3.53 0.57
C ASP A 28 -2.51 -2.03 0.77
N LEU A 29 -2.12 -1.27 -0.26
CA LEU A 29 -2.20 0.17 -0.27
C LEU A 29 -3.66 0.63 -0.14
N ASN A 30 -4.57 0.01 -0.89
CA ASN A 30 -5.99 0.30 -0.79
C ASN A 30 -6.55 0.00 0.61
N LEU A 31 -6.14 -1.09 1.26
CA LEU A 31 -6.55 -1.38 2.64
C LEU A 31 -6.08 -0.30 3.62
N LEU A 32 -4.83 0.14 3.48
CA LEU A 32 -4.27 1.22 4.31
C LEU A 32 -4.98 2.56 4.06
N MET A 33 -5.21 2.92 2.79
CA MET A 33 -5.88 4.19 2.44
C MET A 33 -7.35 4.20 2.83
N ASN A 34 -8.06 3.06 2.73
CA ASN A 34 -9.43 2.96 3.23
C ASN A 34 -9.50 3.11 4.76
N SER A 35 -8.45 2.66 5.47
CA SER A 35 -8.34 2.90 6.93
C SER A 35 -8.13 4.38 7.25
N LEU A 36 -7.41 5.11 6.38
CA LEU A 36 -7.26 6.56 6.49
C LEU A 36 -8.59 7.27 6.23
N GLU A 37 -9.29 6.94 5.15
CA GLU A 37 -10.58 7.56 4.82
C GLU A 37 -11.66 7.34 5.87
N SER A 38 -11.69 6.16 6.49
CA SER A 38 -12.65 5.82 7.53
C SER A 38 -12.27 6.38 8.91
N CYS A 39 -11.08 6.96 9.05
CA CYS A 39 -10.67 7.62 10.27
C CYS A 39 -11.48 8.91 10.47
N ALA A 40 -12.13 9.04 11.63
CA ALA A 40 -12.76 10.28 12.06
C ALA A 40 -11.70 11.32 12.51
N CYS A 41 -10.75 11.63 11.63
CA CYS A 41 -9.62 12.51 11.88
C CYS A 41 -9.40 13.49 10.72
N LYS A 42 -8.53 14.47 10.93
CA LYS A 42 -8.03 15.40 9.91
C LYS A 42 -6.57 15.10 9.64
N PHE A 43 -6.16 15.31 8.40
CA PHE A 43 -4.77 15.17 8.00
C PHE A 43 -4.11 16.54 7.92
N VAL A 44 -3.05 16.78 8.67
CA VAL A 44 -2.36 18.07 8.71
C VAL A 44 -1.11 18.00 7.84
N ARG A 45 -1.08 18.80 6.79
CA ARG A 45 0.06 18.92 5.87
C ARG A 45 0.52 20.36 5.81
N ASN A 46 1.80 20.61 6.10
CA ASN A 46 2.39 21.95 6.11
C ASN A 46 1.64 22.95 7.02
N GLY A 47 0.95 22.46 8.05
CA GLY A 47 0.15 23.27 8.97
C GLY A 47 -1.30 23.51 8.52
N ALA A 48 -1.71 23.03 7.34
CA ALA A 48 -3.10 23.08 6.89
C ALA A 48 -3.81 21.75 7.16
N GLU A 49 -5.04 21.82 7.65
CA GLU A 49 -5.92 20.66 7.82
C GLU A 49 -6.56 20.28 6.49
N HIS A 50 -6.60 18.98 6.23
CA HIS A 50 -7.18 18.36 5.06
C HIS A 50 -8.10 17.22 5.48
N ASP A 51 -9.12 16.96 4.68
CA ASP A 51 -9.95 15.77 4.86
C ASP A 51 -9.17 14.50 4.54
N PRO A 52 -9.47 13.36 5.19
CA PRO A 52 -8.81 12.10 4.90
C PRO A 52 -8.83 11.69 3.41
N LYS A 53 -9.92 12.03 2.71
CA LYS A 53 -10.04 11.80 1.27
C LYS A 53 -9.03 12.64 0.46
N GLU A 54 -8.89 13.92 0.80
CA GLU A 54 -7.89 14.79 0.16
C GLU A 54 -6.46 14.31 0.45
N ALA A 55 -6.23 13.78 1.66
CA ALA A 55 -4.95 13.19 2.03
C ALA A 55 -4.61 11.96 1.17
N ARG A 56 -5.58 11.06 0.94
CA ARG A 56 -5.42 9.94 0.01
C ARG A 56 -5.08 10.42 -1.40
N GLU A 57 -5.89 11.31 -1.96
CA GLU A 57 -5.67 11.85 -3.31
C GLU A 57 -4.29 12.51 -3.44
N HIS A 58 -3.82 13.18 -2.39
CA HIS A 58 -2.47 13.72 -2.33
C HIS A 58 -1.40 12.62 -2.36
N MET A 59 -1.54 11.58 -1.54
CA MET A 59 -0.59 10.47 -1.48
C MET A 59 -0.56 9.66 -2.78
N GLU A 60 -1.70 9.41 -3.41
CA GLU A 60 -1.80 8.71 -4.71
C GLU A 60 -1.13 9.49 -5.83
N ARG A 61 -1.34 10.81 -5.91
CA ARG A 61 -0.63 11.66 -6.88
C ARG A 61 0.88 11.62 -6.67
N LYS A 62 1.31 11.68 -5.41
CA LYS A 62 2.73 11.64 -5.04
C LYS A 62 3.35 10.26 -5.36
N LEU A 63 2.61 9.17 -5.13
CA LEU A 63 3.02 7.81 -5.50
C LEU A 63 3.16 7.67 -7.02
N LYS A 64 2.19 8.16 -7.80
CA LYS A 64 2.26 8.16 -9.28
C LYS A 64 3.50 8.88 -9.80
N ALA A 65 3.90 9.98 -9.16
CA ALA A 65 5.11 10.73 -9.52
C ALA A 65 6.42 9.97 -9.26
N THR A 66 6.39 8.85 -8.53
CA THR A 66 7.58 8.00 -8.32
C THR A 66 7.87 7.04 -9.46
N ASP A 67 6.99 6.97 -10.46
CA ASP A 67 7.16 6.14 -11.67
C ASP A 67 7.47 4.66 -11.34
N GLY A 68 6.71 4.09 -10.40
CA GLY A 68 6.84 2.67 -10.02
C GLY A 68 8.05 2.31 -9.15
N LYS A 69 8.83 3.30 -8.67
CA LYS A 69 9.97 3.06 -7.77
C LYS A 69 9.55 2.58 -6.37
N ILE A 70 8.32 2.86 -5.97
CA ILE A 70 7.76 2.39 -4.70
C ILE A 70 6.88 1.18 -4.98
N GLN A 71 7.24 0.06 -4.35
CA GLN A 71 6.59 -1.23 -4.57
C GLN A 71 6.16 -1.91 -3.26
N THR A 72 6.50 -1.34 -2.10
CA THR A 72 6.12 -1.89 -0.80
C THR A 72 5.40 -0.86 0.07
N ILE A 73 4.57 -1.34 1.00
CA ILE A 73 3.87 -0.46 1.95
C ILE A 73 4.85 0.29 2.85
N ALA A 74 5.94 -0.35 3.26
CA ALA A 74 6.98 0.30 4.06
C ALA A 74 7.58 1.50 3.31
N GLN A 75 7.94 1.33 2.03
CA GLN A 75 8.42 2.42 1.19
C GLN A 75 7.36 3.50 0.98
N PHE A 76 6.10 3.10 0.77
CA PHE A 76 5.01 4.06 0.64
C PHE A 76 4.88 4.93 1.91
N ILE A 77 4.87 4.32 3.09
CA ILE A 77 4.79 5.07 4.35
C ILE A 77 5.98 6.01 4.47
N GLU A 78 7.19 5.50 4.30
CA GLU A 78 8.45 6.24 4.45
C GLU A 78 8.53 7.45 3.51
N TYR A 79 8.37 7.23 2.20
CA TYR A 79 8.66 8.24 1.18
C TYR A 79 7.44 9.08 0.80
N ILE A 80 6.23 8.54 0.93
CA ILE A 80 4.98 9.20 0.53
C ILE A 80 4.23 9.74 1.73
N GLY A 81 3.95 8.88 2.71
CA GLY A 81 2.99 9.12 3.79
C GLY A 81 3.50 9.90 4.99
N THR A 82 4.82 10.06 5.17
CA THR A 82 5.38 10.69 6.40
C THR A 82 5.59 12.20 6.31
N LYS A 83 6.03 12.74 5.17
CA LYS A 83 6.45 14.15 5.08
C LYS A 83 6.32 14.75 3.69
N SER A 84 6.33 16.08 3.64
CA SER A 84 6.33 16.82 2.38
C SER A 84 7.67 16.73 1.69
N SER A 85 7.67 16.35 0.41
CA SER A 85 8.88 16.45 -0.43
C SER A 85 9.27 17.90 -0.72
N VAL A 86 8.35 18.84 -0.57
CA VAL A 86 8.58 20.27 -0.86
C VAL A 86 9.13 21.00 0.36
N SER A 87 8.51 20.83 1.53
CA SER A 87 8.88 21.56 2.75
C SER A 87 9.73 20.76 3.74
N GLY A 88 9.82 19.43 3.57
CA GLY A 88 10.45 18.51 4.54
C GLY A 88 9.65 18.28 5.83
N LYS A 89 8.55 19.01 6.07
CA LYS A 89 7.77 18.93 7.31
C LYS A 89 7.03 17.60 7.43
N PRO A 90 7.01 16.97 8.62
CA PRO A 90 6.21 15.79 8.87
C PRO A 90 4.72 16.11 8.75
N TYR A 91 3.95 15.13 8.28
CA TYR A 91 2.50 15.20 8.29
C TYR A 91 1.96 14.70 9.63
N LEU A 92 0.79 15.19 10.02
CA LEU A 92 0.13 14.80 11.26
C LEU A 92 -1.28 14.28 10.97
N VAL A 93 -1.78 13.45 11.88
CA VAL A 93 -3.17 13.04 12.00
C VAL A 93 -3.73 13.71 13.24
N LYS A 94 -4.76 14.54 13.09
CA LYS A 94 -5.45 15.23 14.17
C LYS A 94 -6.79 14.55 14.44
N PHE A 95 -6.98 14.07 15.65
CA PHE A 95 -8.21 13.40 16.06
C PHE A 95 -9.27 14.41 16.53
N SER A 96 -10.51 13.93 16.67
CA SER A 96 -11.63 14.73 17.17
C SER A 96 -11.43 15.25 18.60
N ASP A 97 -10.61 14.58 19.42
CA ASP A 97 -10.23 15.03 20.77
C ASP A 97 -9.15 16.13 20.76
N GLY A 98 -8.74 16.59 19.58
CA GLY A 98 -7.74 17.64 19.38
C GLY A 98 -6.30 17.15 19.46
N LYS A 99 -6.05 15.89 19.82
CA LYS A 99 -4.69 15.34 19.83
C LYS A 99 -4.17 15.18 18.41
N THR A 100 -2.87 15.39 18.26
CA THR A 100 -2.16 15.19 17.01
C THR A 100 -1.13 14.09 17.17
N LEU A 101 -1.04 13.23 16.17
CA LEU A 101 -0.05 12.16 16.06
C LEU A 101 0.68 12.31 14.73
N GLU A 102 1.97 11.98 14.67
CA GLU A 102 2.65 11.94 13.37
C GLU A 102 2.01 10.90 12.46
N SER A 103 1.87 11.24 11.17
CA SER A 103 1.34 10.29 10.18
C SER A 103 2.22 9.06 10.04
N SER A 104 3.53 9.20 10.27
CA SER A 104 4.51 8.11 10.31
C SER A 104 4.08 7.03 11.31
N VAL A 105 3.80 7.44 12.54
CA VAL A 105 3.39 6.55 13.64
C VAL A 105 2.01 5.96 13.34
N TRP A 106 1.08 6.80 12.92
CA TRP A 106 -0.29 6.36 12.64
C TRP A 106 -0.35 5.32 11.52
N LEU A 107 0.32 5.58 10.39
CA LEU A 107 0.32 4.70 9.22
C LEU A 107 1.03 3.37 9.52
N ASN A 108 2.17 3.40 10.24
CA ASN A 108 2.86 2.17 10.62
C ASN A 108 2.02 1.31 11.56
N ALA A 109 1.40 1.91 12.59
CA ALA A 109 0.52 1.19 13.50
C ALA A 109 -0.66 0.55 12.75
N LYS A 110 -1.28 1.30 11.82
CA LYS A 110 -2.38 0.78 11.00
C LYS A 110 -1.94 -0.33 10.07
N TRP A 111 -0.77 -0.21 9.45
CA TRP A 111 -0.21 -1.27 8.62
C TRP A 111 0.12 -2.53 9.43
N GLU A 112 0.63 -2.38 10.65
CA GLU A 112 0.87 -3.51 11.55
C GLU A 112 -0.44 -4.24 11.91
N GLU A 113 -1.52 -3.49 12.21
CA GLU A 113 -2.85 -4.08 12.44
C GLU A 113 -3.37 -4.85 11.22
N ILE A 114 -3.24 -4.27 10.01
CA ILE A 114 -3.70 -4.88 8.75
C ILE A 114 -2.89 -6.14 8.44
N SER A 115 -1.56 -6.07 8.52
CA SER A 115 -0.66 -7.19 8.22
C SER A 115 -0.85 -8.35 9.21
N LYS A 116 -1.04 -8.08 10.50
CA LYS A 116 -1.39 -9.13 11.47
C LYS A 116 -2.71 -9.82 11.13
N LYS A 117 -3.73 -9.06 10.72
CA LYS A 117 -5.03 -9.63 10.28
C LYS A 117 -4.88 -10.47 9.01
N LYS A 118 -4.05 -10.05 8.05
CA LYS A 118 -3.71 -10.84 6.85
C LYS A 118 -3.00 -12.15 7.21
N ASN A 119 -2.09 -12.11 8.19
CA ASN A 119 -1.24 -13.23 8.57
C ASN A 119 -1.88 -14.17 9.62
N THR A 120 -3.06 -13.83 10.13
CA THR A 120 -3.82 -14.73 11.01
C THR A 120 -4.50 -15.79 10.14
N PRO A 121 -4.22 -17.09 10.32
CA PRO A 121 -4.81 -18.13 9.49
C PRO A 121 -6.33 -18.13 9.64
N SER A 122 -7.02 -18.16 8.50
CA SER A 122 -8.45 -18.47 8.38
C SER A 122 -8.75 -19.88 8.92
N ASN A 123 -8.77 -20.04 10.24
CA ASN A 123 -9.37 -21.19 10.94
C ASN A 123 -10.34 -20.71 12.02
N THR A 124 -11.25 -19.81 11.65
CA THR A 124 -12.45 -19.50 12.46
C THR A 124 -13.65 -19.40 11.51
N GLN A 125 -13.86 -20.47 10.75
CA GLN A 125 -15.09 -20.76 10.00
C GLN A 125 -15.58 -22.20 10.27
N ILE A 126 -15.23 -22.81 11.42
CA ILE A 126 -15.87 -24.05 11.90
C ILE A 126 -16.04 -23.97 13.42
N LYS A 127 -17.12 -23.30 13.88
CA LYS A 127 -17.82 -23.59 15.15
C LYS A 127 -19.03 -22.68 15.25
N LYS A 128 -20.07 -23.00 14.49
CA LYS A 128 -21.48 -22.66 14.77
C LYS A 128 -22.36 -23.44 13.80
N LYS A 129 -22.48 -24.74 14.02
CA LYS A 129 -23.68 -25.47 13.66
C LYS A 129 -24.23 -26.02 14.97
N LYS A 130 -25.40 -25.49 15.34
CA LYS A 130 -26.29 -26.04 16.36
C LYS A 130 -26.60 -27.50 16.04
#